data_AF-A0A7S1NA76-F1
#
_entry.id   AF-A0A7S1NA76-F1
#
_cell.length_a   1.000
_cell.length_b   1.000
_cell.length_c   1.000
_cell.angle_alpha   90.00
_cell.angle_beta   90.00
_cell.angle_gamma   90.00
#
_symmetry.space_group_name_H-M   'P 1'
#
loop_
_entity.id
_entity.type
_entity.pdbx_description
1 polymer ?
#
loop_
_entity_poly.entity_id
_entity_poly.type
_entity_poly.pdbx_seq_one_letter_code
_entity_poly.pdbx_strand_id
1 'polypeptide(L)'
;MEHCLVASGRVSEGWVDGVLVPRIQTIVVELLQGCRHEILPLYGTFNLIGIDIMLDDDLNVYLIEFNSNPALTVNTSVLQNVIPKVVREALDLVLCAHGVPLAGPGPPPRPTTGPRGRDAAPPGL
;
A
#
# COMPACT_ATOMS: atom_id res chain seq x y z
N MET A 1 -10.93 -0.32 -9.71
CA MET A 1 -10.25 0.07 -10.95
C MET A 1 -10.54 -0.94 -12.06
N GLU A 2 -10.10 -2.19 -11.91
CA GLU A 2 -10.35 -3.26 -12.90
C GLU A 2 -11.80 -3.37 -13.33
N HIS A 3 -12.72 -3.42 -12.36
CA HIS A 3 -14.16 -3.48 -12.63
C HIS A 3 -14.64 -2.40 -13.63
N CYS A 4 -14.13 -1.16 -13.54
CA CYS A 4 -14.49 -0.09 -14.46
C CYS A 4 -13.86 -0.27 -15.85
N LEU A 5 -12.64 -0.79 -15.92
CA LEU A 5 -11.93 -1.07 -17.17
C LEU A 5 -12.55 -2.26 -17.92
N VAL A 6 -12.99 -3.29 -17.18
CA VAL A 6 -13.73 -4.43 -17.73
C VAL A 6 -15.10 -3.98 -18.23
N ALA A 7 -15.83 -3.19 -17.44
CA ALA A 7 -17.14 -2.66 -17.83
C ALA A 7 -17.09 -1.76 -19.08
N SER A 8 -15.95 -1.09 -19.32
CA SER A 8 -15.73 -0.28 -20.53
C SER A 8 -15.17 -1.08 -21.71
N GLY A 9 -14.94 -2.39 -21.55
CA GLY A 9 -14.41 -3.27 -22.59
C GLY A 9 -12.92 -3.04 -22.92
N ARG A 10 -12.19 -2.30 -22.07
CA ARG A 10 -10.76 -2.00 -22.29
C ARG A 10 -9.84 -3.15 -21.88
N VAL A 11 -10.26 -3.98 -20.93
CA VAL A 11 -9.48 -5.12 -20.41
C VAL A 11 -10.38 -6.32 -20.12
N SER A 12 -9.81 -7.52 -20.05
CA SER A 12 -10.47 -8.72 -19.55
C SER A 12 -10.42 -8.82 -18.02
N GLU A 13 -11.26 -9.67 -17.44
CA GLU A 13 -11.14 -10.05 -16.03
C GLU A 13 -9.78 -10.73 -15.76
N GLY A 14 -9.16 -10.43 -14.61
CA GLY A 14 -7.84 -10.90 -14.24
C GLY A 14 -6.69 -10.10 -14.86
N TRP A 15 -6.97 -8.97 -15.52
CA TRP A 15 -5.94 -8.14 -16.14
C TRP A 15 -5.00 -7.51 -15.12
N VAL A 16 -5.49 -7.18 -13.92
CA VAL A 16 -4.64 -6.59 -12.88
C VAL A 16 -3.52 -7.56 -12.49
N ASP A 17 -3.88 -8.80 -12.15
CA ASP A 17 -2.91 -9.80 -11.69
C ASP A 17 -2.09 -10.38 -12.84
N GLY A 18 -2.70 -10.56 -14.02
CA GLY A 18 -2.06 -11.19 -15.17
C GLY A 18 -1.19 -10.24 -16.01
N VAL A 19 -1.42 -8.93 -15.96
CA VAL A 19 -0.76 -7.95 -16.85
C VAL A 19 -0.21 -6.75 -16.07
N LEU A 20 -1.04 -6.05 -15.30
CA LEU A 20 -0.63 -4.80 -14.65
C LEU A 20 0.45 -5.04 -13.60
N VAL A 21 0.21 -5.94 -12.65
CA VAL A 21 1.14 -6.25 -11.55
C VAL A 21 2.50 -6.74 -12.10
N PRO A 22 2.57 -7.69 -13.05
CA PRO A 22 3.84 -8.08 -13.67
C PRO A 22 4.59 -6.92 -14.32
N ARG A 23 3.90 -6.00 -15.02
CA ARG A 23 4.54 -4.83 -15.64
C ARG A 23 5.12 -3.89 -14.59
N ILE A 24 4.39 -3.64 -13.51
CA ILE A 24 4.88 -2.85 -12.38
C ILE A 24 6.12 -3.52 -11.77
N GLN A 25 6.08 -4.83 -11.54
CA GLN A 25 7.21 -5.57 -10.98
C GLN A 25 8.48 -5.43 -11.84
N THR A 26 8.37 -5.51 -13.17
CA THR A 26 9.51 -5.28 -14.07
C THR A 26 10.12 -3.91 -13.86
N ILE A 27 9.29 -2.85 -13.83
CA ILE A 27 9.74 -1.47 -13.59
C ILE A 27 10.46 -1.35 -12.24
N VAL A 28 9.90 -1.94 -11.18
CA VAL A 28 10.50 -1.90 -9.84
C VAL A 28 11.85 -2.61 -9.83
N VAL A 29 11.97 -3.77 -10.49
CA VAL A 29 13.24 -4.49 -10.58
C VAL A 29 14.28 -3.66 -11.34
N GLU A 30 13.93 -3.07 -12.47
CA GLU A 30 14.83 -2.21 -13.25
C GLU A 30 15.29 -1.00 -12.46
N LEU A 31 14.37 -0.35 -11.74
CA LEU A 31 14.67 0.79 -10.88
C LEU A 31 15.65 0.42 -9.75
N LEU A 32 15.39 -0.68 -9.03
CA LEU A 32 16.27 -1.15 -7.97
C LEU A 32 17.65 -1.56 -8.51
N GLN A 33 17.70 -2.14 -9.71
CA GLN A 33 18.98 -2.45 -10.37
C GLN A 33 19.75 -1.18 -10.74
N GLY A 34 19.06 -0.15 -11.23
CA GLY A 34 19.65 1.15 -11.56
C GLY A 34 20.23 1.86 -10.33
N CYS A 35 19.50 1.82 -9.21
CA CYS A 35 19.89 2.47 -7.95
C CYS A 35 20.73 1.58 -7.03
N ARG A 36 21.15 0.38 -7.46
CA ARG A 36 21.80 -0.62 -6.59
C ARG A 36 23.03 -0.10 -5.84
N HIS A 37 23.75 0.86 -6.42
CA HIS A 37 24.96 1.43 -5.84
C HIS A 37 24.68 2.59 -4.88
N GLU A 38 23.48 3.17 -4.95
CA GLU A 38 23.01 4.21 -4.05
C GLU A 38 22.27 3.61 -2.84
N ILE A 39 21.73 2.40 -2.98
CA ILE A 39 21.11 1.65 -1.89
C ILE A 39 22.22 1.02 -1.04
N LEU A 40 22.63 1.71 0.03
CA LEU A 40 23.59 1.19 0.99
C LEU A 40 22.92 0.15 1.90
N PRO A 41 23.35 -1.13 1.88
CA PRO A 41 22.79 -2.15 2.74
C PRO A 41 23.30 -1.96 4.17
N LEU A 42 22.47 -1.39 5.04
CA LEU A 42 22.74 -1.31 6.47
C LEU A 42 22.07 -2.49 7.18
N TYR A 43 22.88 -3.32 7.84
CA TYR A 43 22.38 -4.52 8.53
C TYR A 43 21.33 -4.17 9.58
N GLY A 44 20.25 -4.95 9.63
CA GLY A 44 19.14 -4.74 10.57
C GLY A 44 18.22 -3.57 10.20
N THR A 45 18.37 -2.97 9.01
CA THR A 45 17.45 -1.94 8.51
C THR A 45 16.63 -2.44 7.33
N PHE A 46 15.46 -1.84 7.14
CA PHE A 46 14.59 -2.06 5.99
C PHE A 46 13.97 -0.72 5.60
N ASN A 47 13.55 -0.60 4.34
CA ASN A 47 12.84 0.57 3.84
C ASN A 47 11.48 0.15 3.28
N LEU A 48 10.45 0.91 3.61
CA LEU A 48 9.16 0.87 2.94
C LEU A 48 9.13 2.01 1.93
N ILE A 49 8.95 1.68 0.66
CA ILE A 49 9.05 2.62 -0.46
C ILE A 49 7.69 2.73 -1.14
N GLY A 50 7.26 3.95 -1.42
CA GLY A 50 6.12 4.24 -2.28
C GLY A 50 6.57 4.42 -3.72
N ILE A 51 5.81 3.85 -4.66
CA ILE A 51 6.09 3.96 -6.08
C ILE A 51 4.81 4.43 -6.76
N ASP A 52 4.90 5.60 -7.37
CA ASP A 52 3.77 6.20 -8.06
C ASP A 52 3.89 5.89 -9.54
N ILE A 53 2.81 5.33 -10.08
CA ILE A 53 2.73 4.89 -11.47
C ILE A 53 1.57 5.59 -12.17
N MET A 54 1.74 5.80 -13.47
CA MET A 54 0.71 6.33 -14.34
C MET A 54 0.39 5.34 -15.45
N LEU A 55 -0.88 5.31 -15.84
CA LEU A 55 -1.34 4.60 -17.02
C LEU A 55 -1.76 5.62 -18.07
N ASP A 56 -1.30 5.42 -19.31
CA ASP A 56 -1.76 6.22 -20.46
C ASP A 56 -3.08 5.67 -21.05
N ASP A 57 -3.51 6.28 -22.16
CA ASP A 57 -4.71 5.89 -22.90
C ASP A 57 -4.61 4.50 -23.55
N ASP A 58 -3.43 3.90 -23.61
CA ASP A 58 -3.19 2.54 -24.09
C ASP A 58 -2.90 1.56 -22.94
N LEU A 59 -3.02 2.01 -21.69
CA LEU A 59 -2.72 1.24 -20.47
C LEU A 59 -1.26 0.78 -20.39
N ASN A 60 -0.34 1.53 -20.99
CA ASN A 60 1.09 1.40 -20.73
C ASN A 60 1.41 1.97 -19.34
N VAL A 61 2.31 1.33 -18.62
CA VAL A 61 2.68 1.69 -17.24
C VAL A 61 3.94 2.54 -17.28
N TYR A 62 3.89 3.70 -16.63
CA TYR A 62 5.04 4.60 -16.48
C TYR A 62 5.31 4.88 -15.02
N LEU A 63 6.59 4.85 -14.63
CA LEU A 63 7.04 5.31 -13.33
C LEU A 63 6.98 6.85 -13.29
N ILE A 64 6.39 7.41 -12.25
CA ILE A 64 6.36 8.86 -12.02
C ILE A 64 7.39 9.24 -10.96
N GLU A 65 7.29 8.63 -9.78
CA GLU A 65 8.19 8.91 -8.67
C GLU A 65 8.44 7.69 -7.79
N PHE A 66 9.56 7.77 -7.07
CA PHE A 66 10.02 6.78 -6.12
C PHE A 66 10.28 7.46 -4.79
N ASN A 67 9.47 7.13 -3.79
CA ASN A 67 9.45 7.80 -2.51
C ASN A 67 9.96 6.88 -1.41
N SER A 68 11.14 7.19 -0.87
CA SER A 68 11.68 6.49 0.30
C SER A 68 10.91 6.77 1.60
N ASN A 69 9.97 7.73 1.59
CA ASN A 69 9.12 8.06 2.72
C ASN A 69 7.65 8.24 2.26
N PRO A 70 6.95 7.14 1.93
CA PRO A 70 5.55 7.21 1.53
C PRO A 70 4.69 7.75 2.67
N ALA A 71 3.69 8.58 2.34
CA ALA A 71 2.77 9.09 3.35
C ALA A 71 1.91 7.97 3.94
N LEU A 72 1.94 7.82 5.27
CA LEU A 72 1.16 6.79 6.00
C LEU A 72 -0.11 7.36 6.65
N THR A 73 -0.61 8.49 6.14
CA THR A 73 -1.81 9.16 6.66
C THR A 73 -3.08 8.41 6.29
N VAL A 74 -3.95 8.17 7.27
CA VAL A 74 -5.19 7.39 7.12
C VAL A 74 -6.45 8.26 7.06
N ASN A 75 -6.46 9.27 6.19
CA ASN A 75 -7.54 10.26 6.09
C ASN A 75 -8.77 9.79 5.28
N THR A 76 -8.66 8.70 4.52
CA THR A 76 -9.79 8.11 3.79
C THR A 76 -10.06 6.69 4.29
N SER A 77 -11.29 6.21 4.09
CA SER A 77 -11.67 4.83 4.45
C SER A 77 -10.83 3.80 3.69
N VAL A 78 -10.39 4.09 2.47
CA VAL A 78 -9.48 3.23 1.71
C VAL A 78 -8.12 3.16 2.40
N LEU A 79 -7.53 4.31 2.73
CA LEU A 79 -6.21 4.37 3.36
C LEU A 79 -6.22 3.78 4.77
N GLN A 80 -7.30 3.96 5.53
CA GLN A 80 -7.51 3.32 6.84
C GLN A 80 -7.49 1.79 6.76
N ASN A 81 -7.90 1.21 5.63
CA ASN A 81 -7.92 -0.23 5.43
C ASN A 81 -6.61 -0.77 4.83
N VAL A 82 -5.95 0.01 3.99
CA VAL A 82 -4.75 -0.43 3.24
C VAL A 82 -3.47 -0.19 4.05
N ILE A 83 -3.26 1.03 4.56
CA ILE A 83 -1.97 1.42 5.17
C ILE A 83 -1.61 0.52 6.37
N PRO A 84 -2.51 0.25 7.34
CA PRO A 84 -2.15 -0.60 8.46
C PRO A 84 -1.81 -2.05 8.06
N LYS A 85 -2.38 -2.55 6.96
CA LYS A 85 -2.08 -3.90 6.45
C LYS A 85 -0.71 -3.94 5.82
N VAL A 86 -0.40 -2.99 4.93
CA VAL A 86 0.91 -2.89 4.28
C VAL A 86 2.04 -2.77 5.31
N VAL A 87 1.88 -1.90 6.31
CA VAL A 87 2.90 -1.73 7.37
C VAL A 87 3.08 -3.01 8.19
N ARG A 88 1.97 -3.67 8.55
CA ARG A 88 2.03 -4.94 9.30
C ARG A 88 2.72 -6.03 8.51
N GLU A 89 2.29 -6.26 7.27
CA GLU A 89 2.85 -7.30 6.40
C GLU A 89 4.33 -7.05 6.10
N ALA A 90 4.74 -5.78 5.89
CA ALA A 90 6.14 -5.42 5.74
C ALA A 90 6.97 -5.78 7.00
N LEU A 91 6.46 -5.44 8.19
CA LEU A 91 7.13 -5.79 9.45
C LEU A 91 7.19 -7.30 9.68
N ASP A 92 6.12 -8.02 9.39
CA ASP A 92 6.07 -9.48 9.51
C ASP A 92 7.12 -10.13 8.60
N LEU A 93 7.25 -9.67 7.35
CA LEU A 93 8.29 -10.14 6.41
C LEU A 93 9.70 -9.86 6.93
N VAL A 94 9.95 -8.66 7.45
CA VAL A 94 11.26 -8.28 8.00
C VAL A 94 11.61 -9.15 9.21
N LEU A 95 10.69 -9.33 10.14
CA LEU A 95 10.89 -10.17 11.32
C LEU A 95 11.12 -11.64 10.94
N CYS A 96 10.41 -12.13 9.92
CA CYS A 96 10.61 -13.48 9.38
C CYS A 96 11.96 -13.69 8.74
N ALA A 97 12.45 -12.71 7.98
CA ALA A 97 13.80 -12.74 7.44
C ALA A 97 14.87 -12.81 8.55
N HIS A 98 14.54 -12.40 9.78
CA HIS A 98 15.41 -12.45 10.96
C HIS A 98 15.09 -13.62 11.92
N GLY A 99 14.33 -14.62 11.47
CA GLY A 99 14.08 -15.86 12.22
C GLY A 99 12.94 -15.81 13.23
N VAL A 100 12.14 -14.74 13.24
CA VAL A 100 10.89 -14.69 14.01
C VAL A 100 9.77 -15.31 13.17
N PRO A 101 9.01 -16.30 13.65
CA PRO A 101 7.91 -16.88 12.88
C PRO A 101 6.83 -15.84 12.52
N LEU A 102 6.18 -15.99 11.35
CA LEU A 102 5.02 -15.18 10.99
C LEU A 102 3.97 -15.29 12.09
N ALA A 103 3.54 -14.15 12.64
CA ALA A 103 2.40 -14.14 13.52
C ALA A 103 1.16 -14.63 12.74
N GLY A 104 0.32 -15.45 13.38
CA GLY A 104 -0.99 -15.78 12.82
C GLY A 104 -1.85 -14.52 12.61
N PRO A 105 -3.02 -14.63 11.96
CA PRO A 105 -3.86 -13.47 11.67
C PRO A 105 -4.08 -12.63 12.94
N GLY A 106 -3.70 -11.36 12.86
CA GLY A 106 -3.77 -10.43 13.99
C GLY A 106 -5.21 -10.26 14.49
N PRO A 107 -5.40 -9.77 15.74
CA PRO A 107 -6.73 -9.51 16.27
C PRO A 107 -7.49 -8.53 15.36
N PRO A 108 -8.82 -8.70 15.21
CA PRO A 108 -9.61 -7.84 14.34
C PRO A 108 -9.47 -6.37 14.74
N PRO A 109 -9.58 -5.44 13.76
CA PRO A 109 -9.48 -4.01 14.03
C PRO A 109 -10.49 -3.62 15.12
N ARG A 110 -10.01 -2.94 16.17
CA ARG A 110 -10.91 -2.43 17.21
C ARG A 110 -11.94 -1.50 16.56
N PRO A 111 -13.24 -1.62 16.90
CA PRO A 111 -14.23 -0.69 16.42
C PRO A 111 -13.80 0.72 16.83
N THR A 112 -13.66 1.61 15.85
CA THR A 112 -13.47 3.04 16.08
C THR A 112 -14.73 3.53 16.79
N THR A 113 -14.66 3.74 18.11
CA THR A 113 -15.72 4.42 18.83
C THR A 113 -15.91 5.78 18.17
N GLY A 114 -17.08 5.99 17.57
CA GLY A 114 -17.46 7.25 16.94
C GLY A 114 -17.37 8.44 17.90
N PRO A 115 -17.53 9.67 17.40
CA PRO A 115 -17.28 10.87 18.18
C PRO A 115 -18.15 10.87 19.44
N ARG A 116 -17.50 10.98 20.60
CA ARG A 116 -18.17 11.23 21.89
C ARG A 116 -19.02 12.48 21.71
N GLY A 117 -20.34 12.31 21.66
CA GLY A 117 -21.30 13.38 21.76
C GLY A 117 -21.02 14.18 23.03
N ARG A 118 -20.43 15.36 22.85
CA ARG A 118 -20.55 16.46 23.80
C ARG A 118 -21.62 17.36 23.22
N ASP A 119 -22.77 17.36 23.87
CA ASP A 119 -23.50 18.57 24.31
C ASP A 119 -24.91 18.14 24.72
N ALA A 120 -25.02 17.59 25.93
CA ALA A 120 -26.27 17.63 26.66
C ALA A 120 -26.37 19.03 27.29
N ALA A 121 -27.22 19.88 26.72
CA ALA A 121 -27.58 21.15 27.33
C ALA A 121 -28.28 20.92 28.69
N PRO A 122 -28.04 21.77 29.71
CA PRO A 122 -28.72 21.62 30.99
C PRO A 122 -30.20 22.04 30.87
N PRO A 123 -31.10 21.45 31.69
CA PRO A 123 -32.51 21.81 31.69
C PRO A 123 -32.69 23.25 32.19
N GLY A 124 -33.50 24.02 31.45
CA GLY A 124 -33.82 25.42 31.74
C GLY A 124 -34.54 25.62 33.08
N LEU A 125 -34.36 26.83 33.59
CA LEU A 125 -35.12 27.43 34.69
C LEU A 125 -36.34 28.17 34.11
#